data_AF-A0A434A0B1-F1
#
_entry.id   AF-A0A434A0B1-F1
#
_cell.length_a   1.000
_cell.length_b   1.000
_cell.length_c   1.000
_cell.angle_alpha   90.00
_cell.angle_beta   90.00
_cell.angle_gamma   90.00
#
_symmetry.space_group_name_H-M   'P 1'
#
loop_
_entity.id
_entity.type
_entity.pdbx_description
1 polymer ?
#
loop_
_entity_poly.entity_id
_entity_poly.type
_entity_poly.pdbx_seq_one_letter_code
_entity_poly.pdbx_strand_id
1 'polypeptide(L)'
;MNLKTLNYIRNKSQLQDLFISQFSADYIRKEIHEILKETRKNATEGARLFAKNISTRELIIFMDRNGKPDGYLLSDELKIMLKDHREEELTIRKLQNQF
;
A
#
# COMPACT_ATOMS: atom_id res chain seq x y z
N MET A 1 6.54 -5.34 24.13
CA MET A 1 6.87 -4.18 23.26
C MET A 1 5.68 -3.25 23.24
N ASN A 2 5.89 -1.94 23.40
CA ASN A 2 4.82 -0.95 23.29
C ASN A 2 4.56 -0.70 21.80
N LEU A 3 3.45 -1.21 21.26
CA LEU A 3 3.12 -1.09 19.84
C LEU A 3 2.70 0.36 19.54
N LYS A 4 3.24 0.94 18.47
CA LYS A 4 2.84 2.28 18.02
C LYS A 4 1.63 2.18 17.10
N THR A 5 0.68 3.11 17.23
CA THR A 5 -0.43 3.23 16.28
C THR A 5 0.09 3.88 15.00
N LEU A 6 0.01 3.15 13.89
CA LEU A 6 0.26 3.66 12.55
C LEU A 6 -0.98 4.42 12.08
N ASN A 7 -0.76 5.68 11.75
CA ASN A 7 -1.71 6.52 11.03
C ASN A 7 -1.26 6.64 9.58
N TYR A 8 -1.74 7.67 8.89
CA TYR A 8 -1.37 7.96 7.51
C TYR A 8 0.12 8.23 7.31
N ILE A 9 0.67 7.63 6.24
CA ILE A 9 1.91 8.09 5.62
C ILE A 9 1.63 8.69 4.26
N ARG A 10 2.49 9.62 3.83
CA ARG A 10 2.24 10.45 2.63
C ARG A 10 3.31 10.30 1.56
N ASN A 11 4.43 9.64 1.85
CA ASN A 11 5.54 9.54 0.91
C ASN A 11 6.30 8.20 0.98
N LYS A 12 7.07 7.93 -0.07
CA LYS A 12 7.86 6.70 -0.23
C LYS A 12 8.94 6.53 0.84
N SER A 13 9.52 7.63 1.35
CA SER A 13 10.55 7.56 2.41
C SER A 13 9.95 6.99 3.69
N GLN A 14 8.79 7.50 4.11
CA GLN A 14 8.08 6.99 5.28
C GLN A 14 7.68 5.52 5.14
N LEU A 15 7.24 5.12 3.94
CA LEU A 15 6.95 3.70 3.66
C LEU A 15 8.21 2.85 3.81
N GLN A 16 9.32 3.30 3.25
CA GLN A 16 10.59 2.61 3.36
C GLN A 16 11.02 2.48 4.83
N ASP A 17 11.01 3.57 5.59
CA ASP A 17 11.42 3.59 7.00
C ASP A 17 10.57 2.62 7.86
N LEU A 18 9.28 2.48 7.54
CA LEU A 18 8.37 1.56 8.25
C LEU A 18 8.65 0.09 8.00
N PHE A 19 9.13 -0.25 6.80
CA PHE A 19 9.21 -1.63 6.32
C PHE A 19 10.65 -2.12 6.10
N ILE A 20 11.66 -1.26 6.27
CA ILE A 20 13.08 -1.60 6.03
C ILE A 20 13.59 -2.71 6.97
N SER A 21 12.95 -2.90 8.13
CA SER A 21 13.25 -4.02 9.03
C SER A 21 12.72 -5.36 8.51
N GLN A 22 11.72 -5.35 7.63
CA GLN A 22 11.05 -6.54 7.10
C GLN A 22 11.48 -6.86 5.66
N PHE A 23 11.78 -5.85 4.86
CA PHE A 23 12.08 -5.98 3.44
C PHE A 23 13.28 -5.14 3.03
N SER A 24 13.96 -5.54 1.95
CA SER A 24 15.03 -4.72 1.37
C SER A 24 14.48 -3.43 0.75
N ALA A 25 15.28 -2.37 0.75
CA ALA A 25 14.91 -1.10 0.13
C ALA A 25 14.52 -1.25 -1.35
N ASP A 26 15.21 -2.13 -2.08
CA ASP A 26 14.94 -2.39 -3.50
C ASP A 26 13.60 -3.10 -3.71
N TYR A 27 13.24 -4.04 -2.82
CA TYR A 27 11.93 -4.67 -2.86
C TYR A 27 10.81 -3.65 -2.63
N ILE A 28 10.93 -2.83 -1.58
CA ILE A 28 9.93 -1.79 -1.26
C ILE A 28 9.77 -0.82 -2.44
N ARG A 29 10.89 -0.40 -3.05
CA ARG A 29 10.89 0.49 -4.22
C ARG A 29 10.23 -0.16 -5.43
N LYS A 30 10.52 -1.43 -5.71
CA LYS A 30 9.93 -2.16 -6.83
C LYS A 30 8.43 -2.33 -6.64
N GLU A 31 8.01 -2.77 -5.45
CA GLU A 31 6.61 -3.02 -5.14
C GLU A 31 5.78 -1.73 -5.21
N ILE A 32 6.26 -0.62 -4.62
CA ILE A 32 5.54 0.65 -4.72
C ILE A 32 5.47 1.15 -6.17
N HIS A 33 6.47 0.86 -7.00
CA HIS A 33 6.44 1.22 -8.42
C HIS A 33 5.38 0.41 -9.18
N GLU A 34 5.27 -0.89 -8.94
CA GLU A 34 4.22 -1.71 -9.55
C GLU A 34 2.83 -1.24 -9.12
N ILE A 35 2.62 -0.96 -7.83
CA ILE A 35 1.37 -0.39 -7.34
C ILE A 35 1.05 0.94 -8.05
N LEU A 36 2.03 1.83 -8.22
CA LEU A 36 1.82 3.09 -8.94
C LEU A 36 1.44 2.89 -10.41
N LYS A 37 1.96 1.85 -11.08
CA LYS A 37 1.54 1.49 -12.45
C LYS A 37 0.08 1.06 -12.48
N GLU A 38 -0.35 0.29 -11.49
CA GLU A 38 -1.74 -0.20 -11.38
C GLU A 38 -2.73 0.91 -11.04
N THR A 39 -2.40 1.80 -10.10
CA THR A 39 -3.31 2.82 -9.57
C THR A 39 -3.33 4.11 -10.39
N ARG A 40 -2.21 4.49 -11.01
CA ARG A 40 -2.05 5.76 -11.76
C ARG A 40 -1.95 5.50 -13.26
N LYS A 41 -2.95 4.83 -13.82
CA LYS A 41 -2.99 4.45 -15.25
C LYS A 41 -2.85 5.64 -16.20
N ASN A 42 -3.39 6.80 -15.82
CA ASN A 42 -3.38 8.02 -16.63
C ASN A 42 -2.11 8.88 -16.46
N ALA A 43 -1.19 8.50 -15.55
CA ALA A 43 0.07 9.21 -15.39
C ALA A 43 1.10 8.75 -16.44
N THR A 44 2.06 9.61 -16.78
CA THR A 44 3.21 9.18 -17.59
C THR A 44 4.13 8.28 -16.77
N GLU A 45 4.95 7.48 -17.45
CA GLU A 45 5.94 6.63 -16.79
C GLU A 45 6.92 7.44 -15.93
N GLY A 46 7.41 8.57 -16.45
CA GLY A 46 8.25 9.49 -15.68
C GLY A 46 7.54 10.02 -14.43
N ALA A 47 6.27 10.40 -14.52
CA ALA A 47 5.50 10.88 -13.37
C ALA A 47 5.36 9.79 -12.28
N ARG A 48 5.22 8.51 -12.65
CA ARG A 48 5.20 7.39 -11.70
C ARG A 48 6.58 7.13 -11.09
N LEU A 49 7.62 7.09 -11.92
CA LEU A 49 9.00 6.83 -11.50
C LEU A 49 9.47 7.85 -10.46
N PHE A 50 9.24 9.13 -10.73
CA PHE A 50 9.68 10.24 -9.88
C PHE A 50 8.67 10.65 -8.79
N ALA A 51 7.53 9.96 -8.69
CA ALA A 51 6.54 10.25 -7.64
C ALA A 51 7.19 10.08 -6.25
N LYS A 52 7.21 11.15 -5.46
CA LYS A 52 7.66 11.09 -4.05
C LYS A 52 6.52 10.69 -3.11
N ASN A 53 5.32 11.15 -3.44
CA ASN A 53 4.13 10.95 -2.63
C ASN A 53 3.41 9.66 -3.02
N ILE A 54 2.84 9.01 -2.01
CA ILE A 54 1.93 7.89 -2.16
C ILE A 54 0.58 8.27 -1.57
N SER A 55 -0.49 7.78 -2.20
CA SER A 55 -1.84 7.92 -1.66
C SER A 55 -2.10 6.88 -0.57
N THR A 56 -3.12 7.12 0.25
CA THR A 56 -3.61 6.13 1.21
C THR A 56 -3.97 4.83 0.51
N ARG A 57 -4.61 4.88 -0.66
CA ARG A 57 -4.96 3.67 -1.42
C ARG A 57 -3.73 2.85 -1.79
N GLU A 58 -2.65 3.50 -2.24
CA GLU A 58 -1.40 2.83 -2.59
C GLU A 58 -0.72 2.20 -1.36
N LEU A 59 -0.80 2.85 -0.20
CA LEU A 59 -0.39 2.28 1.08
C LEU A 59 -1.23 1.05 1.45
N ILE A 60 -2.55 1.12 1.31
CA ILE A 60 -3.45 -0.01 1.61
C ILE A 60 -3.13 -1.22 0.73
N ILE A 61 -2.93 -1.02 -0.58
CA ILE A 61 -2.55 -2.11 -1.49
C ILE A 61 -1.21 -2.71 -1.07
N PHE A 62 -0.21 -1.88 -0.72
CA PHE A 62 1.08 -2.37 -0.26
C PHE A 62 0.94 -3.23 1.00
N MET A 63 0.17 -2.78 1.99
CA MET A 63 -0.05 -3.52 3.24
C MET A 63 -0.90 -4.77 3.03
N ASP A 64 -1.82 -4.77 2.07
CA ASP A 64 -2.60 -5.96 1.76
C ASP A 64 -1.72 -7.09 1.23
N ARG A 65 -0.78 -6.75 0.35
CA ARG A 65 0.16 -7.70 -0.27
C ARG A 65 1.29 -8.16 0.67
N ASN A 66 1.78 -7.27 1.51
CA ASN A 66 3.01 -7.49 2.28
C ASN A 66 2.77 -7.65 3.79
N GLY A 67 1.54 -7.43 4.26
CA GLY A 67 1.21 -7.38 5.67
C GLY A 67 1.42 -6.00 6.30
N LYS A 68 1.20 -5.93 7.62
CA LYS A 68 1.37 -4.71 8.42
C LYS A 68 2.85 -4.52 8.81
N PRO A 69 3.28 -3.27 9.09
CA PRO A 69 4.64 -3.06 9.54
C PRO A 69 4.88 -3.62 10.95
N ASP A 70 6.09 -4.15 11.16
CA ASP A 70 6.47 -4.76 12.43
C ASP A 70 6.51 -3.74 13.58
N GLY A 71 5.95 -4.11 14.73
CA GLY A 71 5.89 -3.21 15.90
C GLY A 71 4.77 -2.16 15.83
N TYR A 72 3.90 -2.21 14.82
CA TYR A 72 2.78 -1.29 14.66
C TYR A 72 1.41 -1.97 14.77
N LEU A 73 0.45 -1.20 15.29
CA LEU A 73 -0.98 -1.45 15.16
C LEU A 73 -1.55 -0.47 14.14
N LEU A 74 -2.40 -0.93 13.23
CA LEU A 74 -3.12 -0.02 12.35
C LEU A 74 -4.14 0.79 13.15
N SER A 75 -4.30 2.08 12.84
CA SER A 75 -5.44 2.86 13.29
C SER A 75 -6.75 2.21 12.82
N ASP A 76 -7.86 2.49 13.51
CA ASP A 76 -9.16 1.91 13.12
C ASP A 76 -9.58 2.32 11.71
N GLU A 77 -9.23 3.54 11.31
CA GLU A 77 -9.45 4.04 9.96
C GLU A 77 -8.67 3.23 8.91
N LEU A 78 -7.39 2.93 9.14
CA LEU A 78 -6.61 2.08 8.22
C LEU A 78 -7.11 0.64 8.21
N LYS A 79 -7.61 0.11 9.33
CA LYS A 79 -8.24 -1.22 9.35
C LYS A 79 -9.50 -1.27 8.49
N ILE A 80 -10.35 -0.23 8.60
CA ILE A 80 -11.57 -0.10 7.80
C ILE A 80 -11.20 -0.04 6.32
N MET A 81 -10.29 0.85 5.92
CA MET A 81 -9.88 0.98 4.52
C MET A 81 -9.26 -0.29 3.94
N LEU A 82 -8.47 -1.03 4.74
CA LEU A 82 -7.92 -2.32 4.32
C LEU A 82 -9.01 -3.38 4.13
N LYS A 83 -10.00 -3.41 5.02
CA LYS A 83 -11.15 -4.30 4.91
C LYS A 83 -11.97 -3.97 3.66
N ASP A 84 -12.32 -2.71 3.46
CA ASP A 84 -13.11 -2.25 2.32
C ASP A 84 -12.40 -2.60 1.00
N HIS A 85 -11.09 -2.37 0.91
CA HIS A 85 -10.30 -2.75 -0.26
C HIS A 85 -10.39 -4.25 -0.57
N ARG A 86 -10.32 -5.11 0.44
CA ARG A 86 -10.44 -6.57 0.27
C ARG A 86 -11.84 -6.97 -0.20
N GLU A 87 -12.88 -6.34 0.33
CA GLU A 87 -14.27 -6.59 -0.05
C GLU A 87 -14.56 -6.16 -1.50
N GLU A 88 -14.01 -5.02 -1.91
CA GLU A 88 -14.05 -4.54 -3.31
C GLU A 88 -13.39 -5.54 -4.26
N GLU A 89 -12.17 -5.98 -3.95
CA GLU A 89 -11.43 -6.96 -4.76
C GLU A 89 -12.17 -8.30 -4.87
N LEU A 90 -12.77 -8.77 -3.77
CA LEU A 90 -13.60 -9.98 -3.79
C LEU A 90 -14.85 -9.81 -4.66
N THR A 91 -15.48 -8.64 -4.62
CA THR A 91 -16.67 -8.35 -5.43
C THR A 91 -16.30 -8.31 -6.92
N ILE A 92 -15.20 -7.65 -7.27
CA ILE A 92 -14.70 -7.60 -8.66
C ILE A 92 -14.41 -9.01 -9.19
N ARG A 93 -13.72 -9.84 -8.40
CA ARG A 93 -13.41 -11.23 -8.79
C ARG A 93 -14.67 -12.09 -8.97
N LYS A 94 -15.68 -11.92 -8.10
CA LYS A 94 -16.96 -12.62 -8.24
C LYS A 94 -17.67 -12.25 -9.54
N LEU A 95 -17.69 -10.95 -9.88
CA LEU A 95 -18.29 -10.47 -11.12
C LEU A 95 -17.55 -10.99 -12.35
N GLN A 96 -16.22 -11.05 -12.32
CA GLN A 96 -15.41 -11.57 -13.42
C GLN A 96 -15.61 -13.07 -13.67
N ASN A 97 -15.87 -13.85 -12.62
CA ASN A 97 -16.11 -15.30 -12.73
C ASN A 97 -17.55 -15.67 -13.09
N GLN A 98 -18.45 -14.69 -13.26
CA GLN A 98 -19.84 -14.88 -13.67
C GLN A 98 -20.07 -14.74 -15.19
N PHE A 99 -19.01 -14.40 -15.93
CA PHE A 99 -18.98 -14.32 -17.40
C PHE A 99 -17.94 -15.27 -17.95
#